data_AF-A0A2T0SLV2-F1
#
_entry.id   AF-A0A2T0SLV2-F1
#
_cell.length_a   1.000
_cell.length_b   1.000
_cell.length_c   1.000
_cell.angle_alpha   90.00
_cell.angle_beta   90.00
_cell.angle_gamma   90.00
#
_symmetry.space_group_name_H-M   'P 1'
#
loop_
_entity.id
_entity.type
_entity.pdbx_description
1 polymer ?
#
loop_
_entity_poly.entity_id
_entity_poly.type
_entity_poly.pdbx_seq_one_letter_code
_entity_poly.pdbx_strand_id
1 'polypeptide(L)'
;MRTILGFAVLFALAGCAGGGTGGSPSTTPTPPSETTTTTSAPSGDLDVSLEKGRGVALDNTGAWYVHGGSFDFSIVIAGESSGEVLAVAVTLPLPQLDVTTTDGDGWSCQDSDTGLLCTNATNGKWSPLKVTSSVKETARGTITAKATGPGTGEASTEIALDTSS
;
A
#
# COMPACT_ATOMS: atom_id res chain seq x y z
N MET A 1 -39.60 -21.44 -1.91
CA MET A 1 -39.74 -22.90 -2.07
C MET A 1 -38.35 -23.51 -2.00
N ARG A 2 -38.20 -24.54 -1.15
CA ARG A 2 -37.07 -25.49 -0.99
C ARG A 2 -35.74 -24.93 -0.45
N THR A 3 -34.92 -25.61 0.35
CA THR A 3 -35.00 -26.67 1.39
C THR A 3 -33.54 -26.90 1.83
N ILE A 4 -33.26 -26.71 3.13
CA ILE A 4 -32.41 -27.50 4.07
C ILE A 4 -31.06 -28.10 3.59
N LEU A 5 -29.98 -27.74 4.29
CA LEU A 5 -28.94 -28.60 4.90
C LEU A 5 -28.22 -27.71 5.94
N GLY A 6 -28.20 -27.91 7.26
CA GLY A 6 -28.37 -29.11 8.06
C GLY A 6 -27.01 -29.75 8.35
N PHE A 7 -26.28 -29.30 9.38
CA PHE A 7 -25.39 -30.20 10.15
C PHE A 7 -25.16 -29.69 11.57
N ALA A 8 -25.19 -30.64 12.50
CA ALA A 8 -25.33 -30.46 13.93
C ALA A 8 -24.00 -30.59 14.67
N VAL A 9 -23.91 -29.81 15.76
CA VAL A 9 -23.39 -30.14 17.11
C VAL A 9 -22.05 -30.87 17.25
N LEU A 10 -21.12 -30.23 17.96
CA LEU A 10 -20.33 -30.93 18.99
C LEU A 10 -20.39 -30.15 20.31
N PHE A 11 -21.00 -30.79 21.31
CA PHE A 11 -20.93 -30.42 22.72
C PHE A 11 -19.62 -30.97 23.31
N ALA A 12 -18.89 -30.14 24.06
CA ALA A 12 -17.92 -30.62 25.05
C ALA A 12 -18.15 -29.85 26.35
N LEU A 13 -18.70 -30.56 27.35
CA LEU A 13 -18.89 -30.13 28.73
C LEU A 13 -17.83 -30.79 29.60
N ALA A 14 -17.06 -29.98 30.34
CA ALA A 14 -16.41 -30.28 31.61
C ALA A 14 -15.73 -28.97 32.06
N GLY A 15 -15.96 -28.32 33.19
CA GLY A 15 -16.50 -28.73 34.47
C GLY A 15 -15.44 -28.43 35.55
N CYS A 16 -15.68 -27.45 36.44
CA CYS A 16 -15.43 -27.49 37.89
C CYS A 16 -15.47 -26.10 38.54
N ALA A 17 -15.93 -26.11 39.79
CA ALA A 17 -16.35 -25.01 40.63
C ALA A 17 -15.20 -24.28 41.35
N GLY A 18 -15.49 -23.07 41.85
CA GLY A 18 -14.68 -22.39 42.86
C GLY A 18 -15.10 -20.93 43.05
N GLY A 19 -15.81 -20.64 44.15
CA GLY A 19 -16.14 -19.27 44.58
C GLY A 19 -14.99 -18.61 45.34
N GLY A 20 -14.90 -17.28 45.25
CA GLY A 20 -13.93 -16.48 46.00
C GLY A 20 -14.10 -14.98 45.71
N THR A 21 -14.24 -14.21 46.79
CA THR A 21 -14.49 -12.77 46.89
C THR A 21 -13.30 -11.88 46.51
N GLY A 22 -13.58 -10.71 45.91
CA GLY A 22 -12.78 -9.48 46.10
C GLY A 22 -12.12 -8.88 44.85
N GLY A 23 -12.38 -7.58 44.61
CA GLY A 23 -11.50 -6.68 43.83
C GLY A 23 -12.10 -6.06 42.55
N SER A 24 -12.53 -4.79 42.63
CA SER A 24 -12.49 -3.84 41.48
C SER A 24 -11.05 -3.36 41.24
N PRO A 25 -10.71 -2.68 40.14
CA PRO A 25 -11.34 -2.59 38.82
C PRO A 25 -10.35 -2.93 37.68
N SER A 26 -10.80 -3.43 36.53
CA SER A 26 -10.01 -3.32 35.30
C SER A 26 -10.92 -3.32 34.08
N THR A 27 -11.04 -2.14 33.47
CA THR A 27 -11.44 -1.95 32.09
C THR A 27 -10.47 -2.72 31.19
N THR A 28 -10.88 -3.88 30.69
CA THR A 28 -10.15 -4.58 29.63
C THR A 28 -10.29 -3.78 28.33
N PRO A 29 -9.18 -3.41 27.66
CA PRO A 29 -9.22 -2.71 26.39
C PRO A 29 -9.72 -3.66 25.29
N THR A 30 -10.68 -3.17 24.49
CA THR A 30 -10.98 -3.72 23.17
C THR A 30 -9.68 -3.73 22.35
N PRO A 31 -9.24 -4.87 21.78
CA PRO A 31 -8.13 -4.85 20.85
C PRO A 31 -8.55 -4.02 19.62
N PRO A 32 -7.68 -3.12 19.12
CA PRO A 32 -8.00 -2.34 17.93
C PRO A 32 -8.23 -3.30 16.76
N SER A 33 -9.27 -3.03 15.99
CA SER A 33 -9.48 -3.63 14.68
C SER A 33 -8.18 -3.53 13.90
N GLU A 34 -7.49 -4.65 13.72
CA GLU A 34 -6.43 -4.79 12.76
C GLU A 34 -7.07 -4.62 11.38
N THR A 35 -6.96 -3.42 10.81
CA THR A 35 -7.13 -3.26 9.37
C THR A 35 -5.90 -3.90 8.73
N THR A 36 -5.98 -5.22 8.55
CA THR A 36 -5.06 -5.97 7.71
C THR A 36 -5.39 -5.63 6.26
N THR A 37 -4.75 -4.61 5.70
CA THR A 37 -4.73 -4.46 4.24
C THR A 37 -3.57 -5.29 3.71
N THR A 38 -3.84 -6.58 3.54
CA THR A 38 -3.03 -7.43 2.66
C THR A 38 -3.98 -8.38 1.95
N THR A 39 -4.76 -7.83 1.04
CA THR A 39 -5.45 -8.64 0.03
C THR A 39 -4.42 -8.93 -1.06
N SER A 40 -3.63 -9.98 -0.87
CA SER A 40 -2.91 -10.63 -1.95
C SER A 40 -3.93 -11.27 -2.89
N ALA A 41 -4.06 -10.77 -4.12
CA ALA A 41 -4.82 -11.42 -5.18
C ALA A 41 -3.95 -12.54 -5.86
N PRO A 42 -4.54 -13.67 -6.27
CA PRO A 42 -3.80 -14.89 -6.59
C PRO A 42 -3.37 -15.01 -8.07
N SER A 43 -2.11 -14.69 -8.36
CA SER A 43 -1.28 -15.23 -9.45
C SER A 43 -1.96 -15.51 -10.81
N GLY A 44 -2.43 -14.47 -11.47
CA GLY A 44 -2.09 -14.10 -12.86
C GLY A 44 -1.84 -12.59 -12.99
N ASP A 45 -1.69 -11.96 -11.83
CA ASP A 45 -2.20 -10.63 -11.53
C ASP A 45 -1.05 -9.65 -11.38
N LEU A 46 -1.26 -8.48 -11.98
CA LEU A 46 -0.47 -7.31 -11.70
C LEU A 46 -0.45 -7.05 -10.18
N ASP A 47 0.71 -6.79 -9.62
CA ASP A 47 0.87 -6.34 -8.24
C ASP A 47 1.79 -5.12 -8.21
N VAL A 48 1.54 -4.20 -7.27
CA VAL A 48 2.30 -2.96 -7.15
C VAL A 48 2.64 -2.70 -5.70
N SER A 49 3.90 -2.39 -5.43
CA SER A 49 4.38 -2.06 -4.10
C SER A 49 5.22 -0.78 -4.11
N LEU A 50 5.18 -0.08 -2.99
CA LEU A 50 5.97 1.12 -2.75
C LEU A 50 7.14 0.78 -1.83
N GLU A 51 8.35 0.98 -2.33
CA GLU A 51 9.57 0.76 -1.58
C GLU A 51 10.21 2.08 -1.19
N LYS A 52 10.48 2.24 0.10
CA LYS A 52 11.15 3.42 0.62
C LYS A 52 12.57 3.54 0.04
N GLY A 53 12.95 4.74 -0.32
CA GLY A 53 14.30 5.05 -0.76
C GLY A 53 15.06 5.92 0.25
N ARG A 54 15.94 6.78 -0.26
CA ARG A 54 16.70 7.73 0.55
C ARG A 54 15.77 8.79 1.14
N GLY A 55 16.07 9.24 2.36
CA GLY A 55 15.34 10.34 3.01
C GLY A 55 13.99 9.92 3.62
N VAL A 56 13.59 8.66 3.47
CA VAL A 56 12.36 8.11 4.04
C VAL A 56 12.67 7.21 5.24
N ALA A 57 12.13 7.58 6.40
CA ALA A 57 12.05 6.74 7.58
C ALA A 57 10.67 6.05 7.67
N LEU A 58 10.59 4.94 8.42
CA LEU A 58 9.33 4.30 8.77
C LEU A 58 9.01 4.60 10.23
N ASP A 59 7.77 4.93 10.53
CA ASP A 59 7.27 4.96 11.90
C ASP A 59 6.92 3.54 12.40
N ASN A 60 6.37 3.44 13.61
CA ASN A 60 5.93 2.17 14.20
C ASN A 60 4.65 1.60 13.56
N THR A 61 4.02 2.32 12.63
CA THR A 61 2.85 1.90 11.87
C THR A 61 3.19 1.51 10.43
N GLY A 62 4.44 1.74 10.00
CA GLY A 62 4.88 1.55 8.63
C GLY A 62 4.65 2.75 7.72
N ALA A 63 4.13 3.87 8.24
CA ALA A 63 3.99 5.11 7.49
C ALA A 63 5.36 5.74 7.19
N TRP A 64 5.43 6.47 6.08
CA TRP A 64 6.63 7.16 5.65
C TRP A 64 6.76 8.50 6.33
N TYR A 65 7.95 8.74 6.84
CA TYR A 65 8.29 9.95 7.56
C TYR A 65 9.55 10.60 6.96
N VAL A 66 9.44 11.87 6.57
CA VAL A 66 10.50 12.60 5.84
C VAL A 66 10.79 13.95 6.52
N HIS A 67 12.01 14.13 7.04
CA HIS A 67 12.44 15.39 7.66
C HIS A 67 12.92 16.41 6.62
N GLY A 68 11.99 16.94 5.81
CA GLY A 68 12.29 17.96 4.79
C GLY A 68 13.32 17.54 3.73
N GLY A 69 13.63 18.46 2.81
CA GLY A 69 14.60 18.21 1.73
C GLY A 69 14.08 17.24 0.67
N SER A 70 14.99 16.52 0.01
CA SER A 70 14.68 15.57 -1.06
C SER A 70 14.68 14.13 -0.55
N PHE A 71 13.73 13.35 -1.04
CA PHE A 71 13.62 11.92 -0.78
C PHE A 71 13.33 11.17 -2.09
N ASP A 72 13.65 9.88 -2.10
CA ASP A 72 13.32 9.01 -3.21
C ASP A 72 12.53 7.78 -2.75
N PHE A 73 11.77 7.21 -3.67
CA PHE A 73 11.08 5.95 -3.51
C PHE A 73 10.99 5.21 -4.83
N SER A 74 10.75 3.89 -4.75
CA SER A 74 10.59 3.04 -5.93
C SER A 74 9.21 2.42 -5.96
N ILE A 75 8.64 2.34 -7.15
CA ILE A 75 7.41 1.61 -7.44
C ILE A 75 7.84 0.31 -8.10
N VAL A 76 7.61 -0.80 -7.40
CA VAL A 76 7.93 -2.13 -7.91
C VAL A 76 6.64 -2.75 -8.40
N ILE A 77 6.64 -3.17 -9.67
CA ILE A 77 5.50 -3.83 -10.29
C ILE A 77 5.87 -5.30 -10.47
N ALA A 78 5.17 -6.18 -9.76
CA ALA A 78 5.28 -7.61 -9.98
C ALA A 78 4.27 -8.03 -11.06
N GLY A 79 4.78 -8.72 -12.07
CA GLY A 79 4.03 -9.12 -13.26
C GLY A 79 4.93 -9.09 -14.49
N GLU A 80 4.37 -9.46 -15.63
CA GLU A 80 5.07 -9.50 -16.91
C GLU A 80 4.15 -8.99 -18.02
N SER A 81 4.70 -8.24 -18.97
CA SER A 81 3.99 -7.85 -20.20
C SER A 81 4.18 -8.89 -21.30
N SER A 82 3.10 -9.18 -22.04
CA SER A 82 3.12 -10.01 -23.24
C SER A 82 3.20 -9.22 -24.56
N GLY A 83 3.58 -7.94 -24.54
CA GLY A 83 3.56 -7.10 -25.75
C GLY A 83 2.87 -5.76 -25.60
N GLU A 84 2.28 -5.48 -24.44
CA GLU A 84 1.35 -4.39 -24.26
C GLU A 84 1.87 -3.37 -23.23
N VAL A 85 1.37 -2.13 -23.32
CA VAL A 85 1.86 -1.00 -22.52
C VAL A 85 1.26 -1.03 -21.12
N LEU A 86 2.12 -1.02 -20.11
CA LEU A 86 1.73 -0.80 -18.72
C LEU A 86 1.56 0.71 -18.47
N ALA A 87 0.51 1.10 -17.78
CA ALA A 87 0.34 2.46 -17.26
C ALA A 87 0.44 2.46 -15.73
N VAL A 88 1.13 3.45 -15.16
CA VAL A 88 1.25 3.68 -13.72
C VAL A 88 0.90 5.13 -13.41
N ALA A 89 -0.16 5.33 -12.64
CA ALA A 89 -0.51 6.63 -12.09
C ALA A 89 0.03 6.73 -10.65
N VAL A 90 0.78 7.79 -10.36
CA VAL A 90 1.32 8.08 -9.04
C VAL A 90 0.68 9.35 -8.52
N THR A 91 -0.06 9.26 -7.43
CA THR A 91 -0.66 10.41 -6.76
C THR A 91 0.22 10.83 -5.59
N LEU A 92 0.54 12.12 -5.51
CA LEU A 92 1.34 12.71 -4.44
C LEU A 92 0.56 13.85 -3.77
N PRO A 93 0.83 14.17 -2.49
CA PRO A 93 0.27 15.35 -1.82
C PRO A 93 0.88 16.64 -2.38
N LEU A 94 0.38 17.05 -3.55
CA LEU A 94 0.66 18.33 -4.19
C LEU A 94 -0.30 19.40 -3.63
N PRO A 95 0.11 20.68 -3.55
CA PRO A 95 1.38 21.25 -4.04
C PRO A 95 2.52 21.22 -3.02
N GLN A 96 2.37 20.52 -1.88
CA GLN A 96 3.35 20.53 -0.80
C GLN A 96 4.67 19.81 -1.18
N LEU A 97 4.61 18.92 -2.16
CA LEU A 97 5.77 18.26 -2.75
C LEU A 97 6.04 18.76 -4.17
N ASP A 98 7.30 18.67 -4.58
CA ASP A 98 7.72 18.76 -5.97
C ASP A 98 8.27 17.42 -6.44
N VAL A 99 7.83 16.96 -7.61
CA VAL A 99 8.52 15.88 -8.32
C VAL A 99 9.72 16.47 -9.04
N THR A 100 10.90 15.92 -8.79
CA THR A 100 12.15 16.43 -9.37
C THR A 100 12.67 15.54 -10.49
N THR A 101 12.57 14.22 -10.33
CA THR A 101 13.12 13.28 -11.31
C THR A 101 12.37 11.95 -11.25
N THR A 102 12.16 11.35 -12.41
CA THR A 102 11.66 9.98 -12.56
C THR A 102 12.66 9.20 -13.39
N ASP A 103 13.10 8.05 -12.88
CA ASP A 103 14.07 7.19 -13.54
C ASP A 103 13.56 5.75 -13.59
N GLY A 104 13.90 5.04 -14.65
CA GLY A 104 13.61 3.62 -14.78
C GLY A 104 13.73 3.18 -16.23
N ASP A 105 14.27 1.98 -16.44
CA ASP A 105 14.46 1.47 -17.79
C ASP A 105 13.11 1.20 -18.49
N GLY A 106 12.98 1.71 -19.72
CA GLY A 106 11.76 1.62 -20.52
C GLY A 106 10.58 2.49 -20.05
N TRP A 107 10.75 3.33 -19.03
CA TRP A 107 9.69 4.21 -18.53
C TRP A 107 9.63 5.55 -19.28
N SER A 108 8.41 6.00 -19.56
CA SER A 108 8.12 7.34 -20.05
C SER A 108 7.07 7.98 -19.14
N CYS A 109 7.46 9.05 -18.45
CA CYS A 109 6.63 9.75 -17.46
C CYS A 109 6.25 11.16 -17.91
N GLN A 110 5.07 11.58 -17.49
CA GLN A 110 4.55 12.94 -17.66
C GLN A 110 3.93 13.41 -16.35
N ASP A 111 4.09 14.70 -16.07
CA ASP A 111 3.43 15.33 -14.94
C ASP A 111 1.91 15.40 -15.17
N SER A 112 1.16 15.31 -14.08
CA SER A 112 -0.29 15.50 -14.05
C SER A 112 -0.67 16.38 -12.85
N ASP A 113 -1.92 16.87 -12.83
CA ASP A 113 -2.39 17.75 -11.76
C ASP A 113 -2.31 17.13 -10.35
N THR A 114 -2.24 15.80 -10.26
CA THR A 114 -2.24 15.05 -8.99
C THR A 114 -0.94 14.30 -8.72
N GLY A 115 0.06 14.41 -9.59
CA GLY A 115 1.32 13.67 -9.50
C GLY A 115 1.88 13.31 -10.86
N LEU A 116 2.01 12.02 -11.16
CA LEU A 116 2.68 11.51 -12.36
C LEU A 116 1.85 10.46 -13.09
N LEU A 117 1.96 10.44 -14.41
CA LEU A 117 1.52 9.33 -15.24
C LEU A 117 2.72 8.77 -15.99
N CYS A 118 3.04 7.51 -15.74
CA CYS A 118 4.17 6.81 -16.34
C CYS A 118 3.68 5.62 -17.17
N THR A 119 4.37 5.33 -18.27
CA THR A 119 4.09 4.18 -19.12
C THR A 119 5.35 3.39 -19.40
N ASN A 120 5.22 2.07 -19.56
CA ASN A 120 6.33 1.19 -19.93
C ASN A 120 5.88 0.18 -20.99
N ALA A 121 6.51 0.22 -22.15
CA ALA A 121 6.22 -0.65 -23.30
C ALA A 121 7.18 -1.86 -23.40
N THR A 122 7.92 -2.14 -22.33
CA THR A 122 8.85 -3.28 -22.27
C THR A 122 8.09 -4.60 -22.29
N ASN A 123 8.63 -5.58 -23.03
CA ASN A 123 8.16 -6.96 -23.02
C ASN A 123 8.82 -7.74 -21.88
N GLY A 124 8.05 -8.54 -21.16
CA GLY A 124 8.54 -9.26 -19.98
C GLY A 124 8.45 -8.43 -18.70
N LYS A 125 9.43 -8.58 -17.81
CA LYS A 125 9.42 -7.94 -16.49
C LYS A 125 9.70 -6.44 -16.60
N TRP A 126 8.93 -5.64 -15.86
CA TRP A 126 9.17 -4.21 -15.75
C TRP A 126 10.25 -3.91 -14.73
N SER A 127 11.16 -3.01 -15.09
CA SER A 127 12.12 -2.43 -14.15
C SER A 127 11.38 -1.55 -13.12
N PRO A 128 11.85 -1.45 -11.88
CA PRO A 128 11.29 -0.52 -10.90
C PRO A 128 11.30 0.92 -11.42
N LEU A 129 10.21 1.65 -11.16
CA LEU A 129 10.13 3.08 -11.43
C LEU A 129 10.58 3.84 -10.18
N LYS A 130 11.68 4.58 -10.28
CA LYS A 130 12.17 5.47 -9.23
C LYS A 130 11.56 6.85 -9.38
N VAL A 131 11.11 7.41 -8.25
CA VAL A 131 10.59 8.78 -8.15
C VAL A 131 11.39 9.51 -7.09
N THR A 132 11.93 10.66 -7.45
CA THR A 132 12.55 11.62 -6.53
C THR A 132 11.63 12.80 -6.34
N SER A 133 11.34 13.12 -5.09
CA SER A 133 10.52 14.26 -4.71
C SER A 133 11.22 15.13 -3.67
N SER A 134 10.81 16.39 -3.58
CA SER A 134 11.30 17.32 -2.56
C SER A 134 10.14 17.97 -1.81
N VAL A 135 10.36 18.20 -0.51
CA VAL A 135 9.38 18.82 0.37
C VAL A 135 9.49 20.34 0.23
N LYS A 136 8.43 20.99 -0.26
CA LYS A 136 8.30 22.46 -0.32
C LYS A 136 7.71 22.99 0.97
N GLU A 137 6.66 22.34 1.45
CA GLU A 137 5.93 22.67 2.66
C GLU A 137 5.60 21.39 3.43
N THR A 138 5.27 21.52 4.71
CA THR A 138 4.83 20.39 5.51
C THR A 138 3.61 19.72 4.87
N ALA A 139 3.79 18.46 4.47
CA ALA A 139 2.75 17.63 3.88
C ALA A 139 2.35 16.52 4.86
N ARG A 140 1.04 16.31 4.98
CA ARG A 140 0.46 15.07 5.52
C ARG A 140 -0.54 14.56 4.50
N GLY A 141 -0.37 13.33 4.05
CA GLY A 141 -1.22 12.78 3.01
C GLY A 141 -0.84 11.36 2.68
N THR A 142 -1.21 10.94 1.47
CA THR A 142 -0.99 9.57 0.99
C THR A 142 -0.28 9.64 -0.35
N ILE A 143 0.74 8.81 -0.52
CA ILE A 143 1.27 8.49 -1.84
C ILE A 143 0.55 7.23 -2.32
N THR A 144 -0.06 7.31 -3.50
CA THR A 144 -0.77 6.17 -4.10
C THR A 144 -0.10 5.83 -5.43
N ALA A 145 0.16 4.55 -5.66
CA ALA A 145 0.59 4.05 -6.95
C ALA A 145 -0.46 3.07 -7.48
N LYS A 146 -1.00 3.37 -8.67
CA LYS A 146 -1.94 2.50 -9.37
C LYS A 146 -1.32 2.05 -10.69
N ALA A 147 -1.14 0.74 -10.85
CA ALA A 147 -0.71 0.13 -12.09
C ALA A 147 -1.93 -0.46 -12.82
N THR A 148 -1.99 -0.24 -14.14
CA THR A 148 -3.02 -0.79 -15.02
C THR A 148 -2.31 -1.48 -16.18
N GLY A 149 -2.44 -2.80 -16.22
CA GLY A 149 -1.83 -3.67 -17.22
C GLY A 149 -2.91 -4.29 -18.10
N PRO A 150 -2.81 -4.18 -19.43
CA PRO A 150 -3.75 -4.81 -20.33
C PRO A 150 -3.61 -6.35 -20.23
N GLY A 151 -4.76 -7.03 -20.10
CA GLY A 151 -4.81 -8.48 -19.87
C GLY A 151 -4.44 -8.95 -18.46
N THR A 152 -3.79 -8.12 -17.63
CA THR A 152 -3.30 -8.49 -16.27
C THR A 152 -4.04 -7.78 -15.13
N GLY A 153 -4.93 -6.84 -15.45
CA GLY A 153 -5.83 -6.18 -14.50
C GLY A 153 -5.30 -4.86 -13.95
N GLU A 154 -5.81 -4.48 -12.78
CA GLU A 154 -5.38 -3.27 -12.07
C GLU A 154 -4.84 -3.64 -10.69
N ALA A 155 -3.76 -2.99 -10.28
CA ALA A 155 -3.16 -3.11 -8.96
C ALA A 155 -3.00 -1.73 -8.35
N SER A 156 -3.19 -1.60 -7.04
CA SER A 156 -3.00 -0.32 -6.34
C SER A 156 -2.43 -0.53 -4.96
N THR A 157 -1.51 0.35 -4.58
CA THR A 157 -0.96 0.43 -3.22
C THR A 157 -0.91 1.87 -2.78
N GLU A 158 -0.95 2.07 -1.47
CA GLU A 158 -0.84 3.39 -0.87
C GLU A 158 0.03 3.36 0.38
N ILE A 159 0.65 4.50 0.69
CA ILE A 159 1.42 4.70 1.90
C ILE A 159 1.15 6.09 2.47
N ALA A 160 0.91 6.16 3.78
CA ALA A 160 0.80 7.44 4.46
C ALA A 160 2.16 8.15 4.48
N LEU A 161 2.16 9.45 4.26
CA LEU A 161 3.32 10.33 4.31
C LEU A 161 3.10 11.43 5.34
N ASP A 162 4.09 11.62 6.22
CA ASP A 162 4.21 12.77 7.09
C ASP A 162 5.59 13.42 6.91
N THR A 163 5.60 14.71 6.57
CA THR A 163 6.85 15.49 6.46
C THR A 163 7.00 16.52 7.58
N SER A 164 6.13 16.48 8.60
CA SER A 164 6.20 17.38 9.75
C SER A 164 7.38 17.00 10.65
N SER A 165 8.30 17.94 10.85
CA SER A 165 9.45 17.81 11.77
C SER A 165 9.04 17.85 13.23
#